data_AF-A0A150VRH2-F1
#
_entry.id   AF-A0A150VRH2-F1
#
_cell.length_a   1.000
_cell.length_b   1.000
_cell.length_c   1.000
_cell.angle_alpha   90.00
_cell.angle_beta   90.00
_cell.angle_gamma   90.00
#
_symmetry.space_group_name_H-M   'P 1'
#
loop_
_entity.id
_entity.type
_entity.pdbx_description
1 polymer ?
#
loop_
_entity_poly.entity_id
_entity_poly.type
_entity_poly.pdbx_seq_one_letter_code
_entity_poly.pdbx_strand_id
1 'polypeptide(L)'
;MAGLAHFLRARIDEDEAAAEAVRPGAAEDTGGLKDRVLADVAAKRGVLRFVERMQQDAGHEDFMVHGPAMVALSVTAFPLRHLVAAYVAHPDFCPEWKPNEEEVERDPRFDHPGRA
;
A
#
# COMPACT_ATOMS: atom_id res chain seq x y z
N MET A 1 -10.66 2.98 2.55
CA MET A 1 -9.96 1.98 1.72
C MET A 1 -9.99 2.28 0.22
N ALA A 2 -11.16 2.38 -0.42
CA ALA A 2 -11.24 2.58 -1.88
C ALA A 2 -10.47 3.83 -2.38
N GLY A 3 -10.66 5.00 -1.74
CA GLY A 3 -9.94 6.23 -2.13
C GLY A 3 -8.42 6.14 -1.98
N LEU A 4 -7.94 5.52 -0.90
CA LEU A 4 -6.51 5.33 -0.65
C LEU A 4 -5.88 4.39 -1.69
N ALA A 5 -6.54 3.27 -1.98
CA ALA A 5 -6.07 2.32 -3.00
C ALA A 5 -6.07 2.94 -4.41
N HIS A 6 -7.09 3.73 -4.74
CA HIS A 6 -7.17 4.46 -6.01
C HIS A 6 -6.05 5.49 -6.15
N PHE A 7 -5.80 6.29 -5.11
CA PHE A 7 -4.70 7.25 -5.09
C PHE A 7 -3.35 6.54 -5.29
N LEU A 8 -3.09 5.46 -4.55
CA LEU A 8 -1.86 4.69 -4.67
C LEU A 8 -1.68 4.10 -6.08
N ARG A 9 -2.77 3.60 -6.70
CA ARG A 9 -2.75 3.10 -8.08
C ARG A 9 -2.26 4.18 -9.04
N ALA A 10 -2.85 5.38 -8.98
CA ALA A 10 -2.48 6.48 -9.86
C ALA A 10 -1.01 6.88 -9.69
N ARG A 11 -0.49 6.88 -8.45
CA ARG A 11 0.93 7.20 -8.20
C ARG A 11 1.88 6.13 -8.75
N ILE A 12 1.51 4.86 -8.61
CA ILE A 12 2.27 3.74 -9.17
C ILE A 12 2.32 3.84 -10.70
N ASP A 13 1.22 4.23 -11.34
CA ASP A 13 1.17 4.39 -12.80
C ASP A 13 2.05 5.56 -13.27
N GLU A 14 2.12 6.65 -12.50
CA GLU A 14 3.06 7.76 -12.76
C GLU A 14 4.52 7.36 -12.58
N ASP A 15 4.84 6.63 -11.51
CA ASP A 15 6.20 6.14 -11.24
C ASP A 15 6.66 5.19 -12.35
N GLU A 16 5.77 4.31 -12.83
CA GLU A 16 6.03 3.43 -13.97
C GLU A 16 6.31 4.25 -15.24
N ALA A 17 5.44 5.21 -15.58
CA ALA A 17 5.62 6.05 -16.76
C ALA A 17 6.93 6.86 -16.69
N ALA A 18 7.29 7.37 -15.51
CA ALA A 18 8.54 8.09 -15.30
C ALA A 18 9.76 7.16 -15.49
N ALA A 19 9.72 5.95 -14.95
CA ALA A 19 10.78 4.96 -15.10
C ALA A 19 10.94 4.51 -16.57
N GLU A 20 9.84 4.33 -17.29
CA GLU A 20 9.85 3.95 -18.71
C GLU A 20 10.45 5.04 -19.60
N ALA A 21 10.18 6.31 -19.31
CA ALA A 21 10.70 7.47 -20.04
C ALA A 21 12.22 7.65 -19.93
N VAL A 22 12.89 6.99 -18.98
CA VAL A 22 14.35 7.02 -18.85
C VAL A 22 14.99 6.33 -20.05
N ARG A 23 15.77 7.11 -20.82
CA ARG A 23 16.51 6.64 -21.99
C ARG A 23 17.73 5.81 -21.59
N PRO A 24 18.04 4.71 -22.31
CA PRO A 24 19.31 4.00 -22.12
C PRO A 24 20.49 4.94 -22.43
N GLY A 25 21.38 5.14 -21.45
CA GLY A 25 22.58 5.97 -21.60
C GLY A 25 22.62 7.26 -20.77
N ALA A 26 21.63 7.51 -19.90
CA ALA A 26 21.60 8.72 -19.06
C ALA A 26 22.70 8.79 -17.96
N ALA A 27 23.26 7.66 -17.55
CA ALA A 27 24.48 7.45 -16.75
C ALA A 27 24.68 5.93 -16.54
N GLU A 28 25.91 5.45 -16.31
CA GLU A 28 26.20 4.01 -16.17
C GLU A 28 25.37 3.28 -15.08
N ASP A 29 24.80 4.00 -14.11
CA ASP A 29 24.00 3.44 -13.00
C ASP A 29 22.47 3.59 -13.16
N THR A 30 21.98 4.27 -14.22
CA THR A 30 20.53 4.51 -14.39
C THR A 30 19.73 3.29 -14.83
N GLY A 31 20.38 2.31 -15.49
CA GLY A 31 19.72 1.08 -15.91
C GLY A 31 19.27 0.21 -14.73
N GLY A 32 20.17 -0.04 -13.78
CA GLY A 32 19.84 -0.85 -12.59
C GLY A 32 18.82 -0.19 -11.67
N LEU A 33 18.81 1.15 -11.59
CA LEU A 33 17.78 1.89 -10.87
C LEU A 33 16.41 1.78 -11.55
N LYS A 34 16.34 1.91 -12.88
CA LYS A 34 15.10 1.72 -13.65
C LYS A 34 14.49 0.34 -13.38
N ASP A 35 15.28 -0.71 -13.51
CA ASP A 35 14.81 -2.08 -13.30
C ASP A 35 14.29 -2.29 -11.87
N ARG A 36 14.94 -1.68 -10.87
CA ARG A 36 14.48 -1.73 -9.48
C ARG A 36 13.15 -1.01 -9.28
N VAL A 37 12.95 0.17 -9.89
CA VAL A 37 11.68 0.90 -9.81
C VAL A 37 10.55 0.09 -10.45
N LEU A 38 10.78 -0.51 -11.62
CA LEU A 38 9.78 -1.36 -12.27
C LEU A 38 9.46 -2.61 -11.44
N ALA A 39 10.44 -3.20 -10.78
CA ALA A 39 10.21 -4.31 -9.84
C ALA A 39 9.38 -3.88 -8.62
N ASP A 40 9.64 -2.69 -8.06
CA ASP A 40 8.85 -2.12 -6.95
C ASP A 40 7.40 -1.80 -7.37
N VAL A 41 7.21 -1.22 -8.57
CA VAL A 41 5.89 -1.03 -9.20
C VAL A 41 5.15 -2.36 -9.28
N ALA A 42 5.80 -3.41 -9.80
CA ALA A 42 5.20 -4.73 -9.94
C ALA A 42 4.79 -5.32 -8.58
N ALA A 43 5.63 -5.16 -7.55
CA ALA A 43 5.35 -5.59 -6.19
C ALA A 43 4.15 -4.86 -5.59
N LYS A 44 4.12 -3.52 -5.65
CA LYS A 44 3.00 -2.70 -5.16
C LYS A 44 1.70 -3.00 -5.90
N ARG A 45 1.74 -3.25 -7.23
CA ARG A 45 0.58 -3.71 -8.00
C ARG A 45 0.06 -5.07 -7.51
N GLY A 46 0.93 -5.96 -7.05
CA GLY A 46 0.54 -7.22 -6.41
C GLY A 46 -0.29 -7.01 -5.15
N VAL A 47 0.12 -6.08 -4.30
CA VAL A 47 -0.65 -5.69 -3.11
C VAL A 47 -2.02 -5.11 -3.49
N LEU A 48 -2.09 -4.24 -4.49
CA LEU A 48 -3.36 -3.66 -4.93
C LEU A 48 -4.32 -4.70 -5.51
N ARG A 49 -3.83 -5.72 -6.25
CA ARG A 49 -4.69 -6.83 -6.72
C ARG A 49 -5.29 -7.62 -5.56
N PHE A 50 -4.53 -7.85 -4.49
CA PHE A 50 -5.06 -8.47 -3.28
C PHE A 50 -6.15 -7.61 -2.65
N VAL A 51 -5.92 -6.30 -2.52
CA VAL A 51 -6.90 -5.36 -1.96
C VAL A 51 -8.19 -5.33 -2.79
N GLU A 52 -8.08 -5.26 -4.12
CA GLU A 52 -9.22 -5.29 -5.04
C GLU A 52 -10.03 -6.57 -4.89
N ARG A 53 -9.36 -7.72 -4.80
CA ARG A 53 -10.03 -9.00 -4.57
C ARG A 53 -10.76 -9.01 -3.22
N MET A 54 -10.13 -8.54 -2.15
CA MET A 54 -10.77 -8.47 -0.84
C MET A 54 -11.94 -7.47 -0.81
N GLN A 55 -11.88 -6.37 -1.57
CA GLN A 55 -13.02 -5.45 -1.70
C GLN A 55 -14.22 -6.12 -2.39
N GLN A 56 -13.99 -6.95 -3.40
CA GLN A 56 -15.04 -7.74 -4.04
C GLN A 56 -15.63 -8.77 -3.07
N ASP A 57 -14.77 -9.54 -2.40
CA ASP A 57 -15.18 -10.58 -1.46
C ASP A 57 -15.91 -9.99 -0.23
N ALA A 58 -15.57 -8.76 0.19
CA ALA A 58 -16.29 -8.03 1.23
C ALA A 58 -17.71 -7.61 0.83
N GLY A 59 -18.04 -7.57 -0.46
CA GLY A 59 -19.41 -7.33 -0.95
C GLY A 59 -20.27 -8.59 -0.99
N HIS A 60 -19.72 -9.76 -0.65
CA HIS A 60 -20.40 -11.05 -0.77
C HIS A 60 -21.42 -11.28 0.36
N GLU A 61 -22.52 -11.97 0.07
CA GLU A 61 -23.57 -12.27 1.08
C GLU A 61 -23.17 -13.38 2.07
N ASP A 62 -22.36 -14.35 1.61
CA ASP A 62 -21.79 -15.39 2.47
C ASP A 62 -20.82 -14.81 3.48
N PHE A 63 -21.17 -14.93 4.77
CA PHE A 63 -20.37 -14.49 5.90
C PHE A 63 -18.97 -15.11 5.92
N MET A 64 -18.81 -16.36 5.47
CA MET A 64 -17.53 -17.06 5.43
C MET A 64 -16.57 -16.48 4.38
N VAL A 65 -17.09 -15.69 3.43
CA VAL A 65 -16.30 -14.93 2.45
C VAL A 65 -16.15 -13.48 2.91
N HIS A 66 -17.26 -12.85 3.32
CA HIS A 66 -17.30 -11.45 3.74
C HIS A 66 -16.44 -11.16 4.97
N GLY A 67 -16.56 -11.97 6.03
CA GLY A 67 -15.89 -11.74 7.32
C GLY A 67 -14.36 -11.71 7.16
N PRO A 68 -13.73 -12.76 6.60
CA PRO A 68 -12.29 -12.78 6.34
C PRO A 68 -11.82 -11.63 5.45
N ALA A 69 -12.60 -11.25 4.42
CA ALA A 69 -12.25 -10.14 3.54
C ALA A 69 -12.23 -8.79 4.29
N MET A 70 -13.22 -8.53 5.15
CA MET A 70 -13.24 -7.32 5.99
C MET A 70 -12.06 -7.25 6.97
N VAL A 71 -11.68 -8.37 7.57
CA VAL A 71 -10.49 -8.45 8.44
C VAL A 71 -9.22 -8.18 7.64
N ALA A 72 -9.07 -8.83 6.48
CA ALA A 72 -7.92 -8.62 5.60
C ALA A 72 -7.79 -7.15 5.17
N LEU A 73 -8.89 -6.52 4.77
CA LEU A 73 -8.89 -5.09 4.40
C LEU A 73 -8.50 -4.19 5.58
N SER A 74 -8.99 -4.48 6.78
CA SER A 74 -8.68 -3.71 7.99
C SER A 74 -7.19 -3.79 8.33
N VAL A 75 -6.61 -4.99 8.31
CA VAL A 75 -5.16 -5.19 8.56
C VAL A 75 -4.31 -4.57 7.46
N THR A 76 -4.76 -4.63 6.20
CA THR A 76 -4.02 -4.09 5.05
C THR A 76 -4.04 -2.57 4.99
N ALA A 77 -4.96 -1.89 5.70
CA ALA A 77 -5.03 -0.44 5.73
C ALA A 77 -3.71 0.21 6.19
N PHE A 78 -3.09 -0.34 7.24
CA PHE A 78 -1.85 0.18 7.80
C PHE A 78 -0.67 0.13 6.80
N PRO A 79 -0.32 -1.02 6.19
CA PRO A 79 0.71 -1.06 5.15
C PRO A 79 0.43 -0.13 3.97
N LEU A 80 -0.83 0.00 3.53
CA LEU A 80 -1.16 0.90 2.42
C LEU A 80 -0.94 2.37 2.78
N ARG A 81 -1.24 2.79 4.03
CA ARG A 81 -0.92 4.14 4.53
C ARG A 81 0.57 4.45 4.44
N HIS A 82 1.43 3.47 4.76
CA HIS A 82 2.87 3.63 4.60
C HIS A 82 3.31 3.75 3.14
N LEU A 83 2.67 3.02 2.22
CA LEU A 83 2.97 3.15 0.79
C LEU A 83 2.57 4.53 0.24
N VAL A 84 1.40 5.06 0.63
CA VAL A 84 0.97 6.39 0.17
C VAL A 84 1.74 7.54 0.81
N ALA A 85 2.37 7.32 1.98
CA ALA A 85 3.18 8.33 2.66
C ALA A 85 4.36 8.83 1.81
N ALA A 86 4.84 8.02 0.85
CA ALA A 86 5.84 8.43 -0.14
C ALA A 86 5.39 9.64 -0.98
N TYR A 87 4.09 9.89 -1.09
CA TYR A 87 3.49 10.93 -1.92
C TYR A 87 2.82 12.04 -1.10
N VAL A 88 3.25 12.27 0.16
CA VAL A 88 2.68 13.29 1.05
C VAL A 88 2.72 14.72 0.50
N ALA A 89 3.64 14.99 -0.44
CA ALA A 89 3.76 16.30 -1.10
C ALA A 89 2.79 16.47 -2.29
N HIS A 90 2.05 15.43 -2.67
CA HIS A 90 1.12 15.50 -3.79
C HIS A 90 -0.14 16.30 -3.40
N PRO A 91 -0.65 17.21 -4.25
CA PRO A 91 -1.83 18.05 -3.94
C PRO A 91 -3.09 17.24 -3.60
N ASP A 92 -3.26 16.07 -4.21
CA ASP A 92 -4.43 15.20 -3.95
C ASP A 92 -4.23 14.26 -2.74
N PHE A 93 -3.10 14.36 -2.04
CA PHE A 93 -2.87 13.56 -0.84
C PHE A 93 -3.81 14.00 0.29
N CYS A 94 -4.61 13.09 0.83
CA CYS A 94 -5.42 13.36 2.00
C CYS A 94 -4.60 13.17 3.30
N PRO A 95 -4.50 14.18 4.20
CA PRO A 95 -3.76 14.07 5.45
C PRO A 95 -4.16 12.89 6.35
N GLU A 96 -5.43 12.46 6.30
CA GLU A 96 -5.96 11.30 7.04
C GLU A 96 -5.33 9.95 6.63
N TRP A 97 -4.63 9.91 5.49
CA TRP A 97 -3.92 8.72 5.04
C TRP A 97 -2.51 8.59 5.63
N LYS A 98 -2.04 9.59 6.38
CA LYS A 98 -0.76 9.46 7.09
C LYS A 98 -0.83 8.28 8.08
N PRO A 99 0.23 7.47 8.18
CA PRO A 99 0.33 6.48 9.23
C PRO A 99 0.14 7.14 10.60
N ASN A 100 -0.71 6.56 11.45
CA ASN A 100 -0.83 6.95 12.85
C ASN A 100 0.06 6.01 13.67
N GLU A 101 0.97 6.56 14.48
CA GLU A 101 1.85 5.77 15.35
C GLU A 101 1.06 4.96 16.40
N GLU A 102 -0.13 5.44 16.79
CA GLU A 102 -1.05 4.74 17.70
C GLU A 102 -1.58 3.42 17.09
N GLU A 103 -1.55 3.24 15.76
CA GLU A 103 -1.96 1.97 15.12
C GLU A 103 -0.97 0.83 15.36
N VAL A 104 0.26 1.16 15.75
CA VAL A 104 1.33 0.20 16.09
C VAL A 104 1.47 0.05 17.61
N GLU A 105 0.87 0.96 18.38
CA GLU A 105 0.92 0.90 19.83
C GLU A 105 0.24 -0.38 20.31
N ARG A 106 0.99 -1.17 21.06
CA ARG A 106 0.49 -2.42 21.62
C ARG A 106 -0.63 -2.07 22.59
N ASP A 107 -1.80 -2.67 22.39
CA ASP A 107 -2.90 -2.47 23.33
C ASP A 107 -2.41 -2.87 24.74
N PRO A 108 -2.46 -1.96 25.72
CA PRO A 108 -1.94 -2.20 27.07
C PRO A 108 -2.55 -3.43 27.76
N ARG A 109 -3.75 -3.87 27.32
CA ARG A 109 -4.39 -5.09 27.82
C ARG A 109 -3.63 -6.36 27.44
N PHE A 110 -2.77 -6.31 26.42
CA PHE A 110 -1.91 -7.41 26.00
C PHE A 110 -0.46 -7.26 26.47
N ASP A 111 -0.16 -6.22 27.25
CA ASP A 111 1.09 -6.11 28.00
C ASP A 111 1.04 -7.07 29.18
N HIS A 112 1.76 -8.18 29.06
CA HIS A 112 1.85 -9.14 30.15
C HIS A 112 2.96 -8.69 31.12
N PRO A 113 2.64 -8.38 32.39
CA PRO A 113 3.67 -8.17 33.38
C PRO A 113 4.30 -9.52 33.75
N GLY A 114 5.48 -9.80 33.20
CA GLY A 114 6.43 -10.80 33.73
C GLY A 114 6.10 -12.27 33.48
N ARG A 115 6.92 -12.91 32.63
CA ARG A 115 7.46 -14.24 32.97
C ARG A 115 8.95 -14.04 33.23
N ALA A 116 9.31 -13.98 34.52
CA ALA A 116 10.67 -14.21 34.99
C ALA A 116 10.80 -15.69 35.35
#